data_AF-A0A4V2VUN0-F1
#
_entry.id   AF-A0A4V2VUN0-F1
#
_cell.length_a   1.000
_cell.length_b   1.000
_cell.length_c   1.000
_cell.angle_alpha   90.00
_cell.angle_beta   90.00
_cell.angle_gamma   90.00
#
_symmetry.space_group_name_H-M   'P 1'
#
loop_
_entity.id
_entity.type
_entity.pdbx_description
1 polymer ?
#
loop_
_entity_poly.entity_id
_entity_poly.type
_entity_poly.pdbx_seq_one_letter_code
_entity_poly.pdbx_strand_id
1 'polypeptide(L)'
;MANIVAIVGRPNVGKSTLFNRLTESRKAIVDDFSGVTRDRHYEMAEWIGKKFTVIDTGGFVHGSDDIFEEAIRDQVHIAIEEASVIIFMVDVKVGITDLDDEIADLLRRTSKPVYVVANKVDHAKLHHESSEFYAFGLGEVYNVSSATGSGTGELLDAIVSHFPSPEEEEEEDYLPKVTIVGRPNVGKSSLTNALLGTDRNIVTDIAGTTRDTIKIHYNQFGHEFLLVDTAGLRRKSKVNEDIEFYSVMRTIRALEDSDVVVLMLDANDGIEAQDINIFHLAEKNKKGIVIVVNKWDTIEKDNKTMKEFEARIKEKIAPFTDIPIIFTSVTEKQRIFKVVETAMEVHRNKTKKIPTSKLNEVMLGVIENYPPPAVKGKYIKVKYATQLPGKAPMFAFFCNLPQYIKDPYKRYVENKLRDNFDFTGVPIQVYFRQK
;
A
#
# COMPACT_ATOMS: atom_id res chain seq x y z
N MET A 1 -4.26 -1.54 10.30
CA MET A 1 -3.51 -2.64 9.63
C MET A 1 -4.04 -2.73 8.21
N ALA A 2 -3.29 -3.32 7.26
CA ALA A 2 -3.88 -3.63 5.96
C ALA A 2 -4.83 -4.82 6.15
N ASN A 3 -6.12 -4.64 5.88
CA ASN A 3 -7.10 -5.73 5.94
C ASN A 3 -6.89 -6.62 4.72
N ILE A 4 -6.35 -7.83 4.92
CA ILE A 4 -6.04 -8.77 3.83
C ILE A 4 -6.91 -10.02 3.96
N VAL A 5 -7.55 -10.41 2.87
CA VAL A 5 -8.35 -11.64 2.76
C VAL A 5 -7.67 -12.56 1.75
N ALA A 6 -7.17 -13.72 2.21
CA ALA A 6 -6.60 -14.71 1.29
C ALA A 6 -7.61 -15.81 0.98
N ILE A 7 -7.73 -16.16 -0.30
CA ILE A 7 -8.55 -17.29 -0.77
C ILE A 7 -7.63 -18.48 -1.01
N VAL A 8 -7.76 -19.51 -0.18
CA VAL A 8 -7.01 -20.77 -0.26
C VAL A 8 -7.93 -21.94 -0.55
N GLY A 9 -7.37 -23.04 -1.03
CA GLY A 9 -8.08 -24.27 -1.34
C GLY A 9 -7.46 -24.97 -2.54
N ARG A 10 -7.81 -26.23 -2.75
CA ARG A 10 -7.28 -27.00 -3.88
C ARG A 10 -7.67 -26.40 -5.24
N PRO A 11 -7.08 -26.84 -6.35
CA PRO A 11 -7.44 -26.30 -7.66
C PRO A 11 -8.89 -26.57 -8.07
N ASN A 12 -9.40 -25.75 -8.99
CA ASN A 12 -10.73 -25.91 -9.61
C ASN A 12 -11.95 -25.82 -8.67
N VAL A 13 -11.76 -25.48 -7.39
CA VAL A 13 -12.85 -25.16 -6.45
C VAL A 13 -13.55 -23.83 -6.75
N GLY A 14 -12.96 -22.98 -7.59
CA GLY A 14 -13.53 -21.72 -8.08
C GLY A 14 -12.95 -20.44 -7.45
N LYS A 15 -11.72 -20.49 -6.93
CA LYS A 15 -11.09 -19.38 -6.18
C LYS A 15 -11.07 -18.09 -6.98
N SER A 16 -10.58 -18.15 -8.23
CA SER A 16 -10.53 -17.01 -9.13
C SER A 16 -11.91 -16.47 -9.51
N THR A 17 -12.95 -17.33 -9.50
CA THR A 17 -14.33 -16.88 -9.72
C THR A 17 -14.84 -16.06 -8.53
N LEU A 18 -14.55 -16.50 -7.30
CA LEU A 18 -14.88 -15.72 -6.10
C LEU A 18 -14.06 -14.43 -6.06
N PHE A 19 -12.75 -14.49 -6.31
CA PHE A 19 -11.86 -13.34 -6.37
C PHE A 19 -12.39 -12.23 -7.30
N ASN A 20 -12.70 -12.58 -8.56
CA ASN A 20 -13.22 -11.62 -9.54
C ASN A 20 -14.57 -11.02 -9.11
N ARG A 21 -15.37 -11.80 -8.39
CA ARG A 21 -16.65 -11.34 -7.85
C ARG A 21 -16.47 -10.35 -6.72
N LEU A 22 -15.58 -10.64 -5.76
CA LEU A 22 -15.33 -9.77 -4.61
C LEU A 22 -14.69 -8.43 -5.01
N THR A 23 -13.93 -8.42 -6.10
CA THR A 23 -13.15 -7.25 -6.56
C THR A 23 -13.86 -6.44 -7.65
N GLU A 24 -15.09 -6.84 -8.02
CA GLU A 24 -15.90 -6.24 -9.10
C GLU A 24 -15.18 -6.12 -10.46
N SER A 25 -14.10 -6.86 -10.66
CA SER A 25 -13.23 -6.75 -11.83
C SER A 25 -13.81 -7.55 -13.02
N ARG A 26 -14.35 -6.85 -14.03
CA ARG A 26 -14.56 -7.42 -15.37
C ARG A 26 -13.29 -7.24 -16.19
N LYS A 27 -12.45 -8.27 -16.19
CA LYS A 27 -11.09 -8.39 -16.77
C LYS A 27 -10.01 -8.04 -15.75
N ALA A 28 -9.27 -9.06 -15.34
CA ALA A 28 -7.88 -8.88 -14.94
C ALA A 28 -7.18 -8.16 -16.11
N ILE A 29 -6.90 -6.87 -15.93
CA ILE A 29 -5.90 -6.20 -16.74
C ILE A 29 -4.58 -6.67 -16.13
N VAL A 30 -3.83 -7.39 -16.96
CA VAL A 30 -2.49 -7.85 -16.67
C VAL A 30 -1.61 -6.61 -16.44
N ASP A 31 -1.28 -6.31 -15.18
CA ASP A 31 -0.18 -5.43 -14.83
C ASP A 31 1.02 -6.35 -14.58
N ASP A 32 1.78 -6.63 -15.65
CA ASP A 32 3.03 -7.39 -15.59
C ASP A 32 4.09 -6.59 -14.82
N PHE A 33 4.22 -6.84 -13.52
CA PHE A 33 5.48 -6.59 -12.83
C PHE A 33 6.48 -7.67 -13.26
N SER A 34 7.28 -7.36 -14.30
CA SER A 34 8.35 -8.25 -14.72
C SER A 34 9.45 -8.27 -13.65
N GLY A 35 9.57 -9.41 -12.97
CA GLY A 35 10.63 -9.64 -11.98
C GLY A 35 10.54 -10.96 -11.21
N VAL A 36 9.35 -11.53 -11.03
CA VAL A 36 9.15 -12.88 -10.46
C VAL A 36 7.77 -13.38 -10.87
N THR A 37 7.72 -14.24 -11.88
CA THR A 37 6.49 -14.98 -12.21
C THR A 37 6.27 -16.08 -11.18
N ARG A 38 5.22 -15.94 -10.36
CA ARG A 38 4.48 -17.02 -9.69
C ARG A 38 3.13 -16.46 -9.19
N ASP A 39 2.30 -16.08 -10.16
CA ASP A 39 0.83 -16.00 -10.16
C ASP A 39 0.12 -15.72 -8.82
N ARG A 40 0.22 -14.50 -8.29
CA ARG A 40 -0.68 -14.02 -7.21
C ARG A 40 -1.29 -12.70 -7.60
N HIS A 41 -2.61 -12.64 -7.53
CA HIS A 41 -3.36 -11.45 -7.87
C HIS A 41 -3.82 -10.76 -6.60
N TYR A 42 -3.49 -9.48 -6.48
CA TYR A 42 -3.88 -8.60 -5.38
C TYR A 42 -4.83 -7.56 -5.92
N GLU A 43 -6.05 -7.50 -5.37
CA GLU A 43 -7.04 -6.52 -5.80
C GLU A 43 -7.81 -5.98 -4.60
N MET A 44 -8.27 -4.73 -4.70
CA MET A 44 -9.02 -4.08 -3.63
C MET A 44 -10.51 -4.43 -3.73
N ALA A 45 -11.13 -4.72 -2.59
CA ALA A 45 -12.56 -4.91 -2.43
C ALA A 45 -13.10 -3.99 -1.32
N GLU A 46 -14.40 -3.70 -1.38
CA GLU A 46 -15.10 -2.90 -0.39
C GLU A 46 -16.45 -3.57 -0.06
N TRP A 47 -16.77 -3.68 1.23
CA TRP A 47 -18.06 -4.16 1.70
C TRP A 47 -18.51 -3.36 2.93
N ILE A 48 -19.71 -2.76 2.86
CA ILE A 48 -20.30 -1.92 3.93
C ILE A 48 -19.30 -0.85 4.41
N GLY A 49 -18.62 -0.18 3.46
CA GLY A 49 -17.64 0.87 3.74
C GLY A 49 -16.29 0.39 4.29
N LYS A 50 -16.13 -0.90 4.58
CA LYS A 50 -14.84 -1.50 5.00
C LYS A 50 -14.06 -1.97 3.77
N LYS A 51 -12.83 -1.45 3.63
CA LYS A 51 -11.92 -1.77 2.51
C LYS A 51 -10.94 -2.86 2.92
N PHE A 52 -10.68 -3.79 2.01
CA PHE A 52 -9.72 -4.87 2.19
C PHE A 52 -9.11 -5.32 0.87
N THR A 53 -7.91 -5.88 0.93
CA THR A 53 -7.23 -6.47 -0.23
C THR A 53 -7.56 -7.96 -0.27
N VAL A 54 -8.00 -8.45 -1.43
CA VAL A 54 -8.19 -9.88 -1.67
C VAL A 54 -6.97 -10.43 -2.38
N ILE A 55 -6.51 -11.60 -1.97
CA ILE A 55 -5.42 -12.34 -2.59
C ILE A 55 -5.96 -13.66 -3.13
N ASP A 56 -5.81 -13.90 -4.44
CA ASP A 56 -5.98 -15.24 -5.03
C ASP A 56 -4.61 -15.93 -5.03
N THR A 57 -4.50 -17.07 -4.35
CA THR A 57 -3.26 -17.85 -4.32
C THR A 57 -3.06 -18.71 -5.57
N GLY A 58 -3.81 -18.46 -6.64
CA GLY A 58 -3.90 -19.35 -7.80
C GLY A 58 -2.89 -19.10 -8.94
N GLY A 59 -2.00 -20.08 -9.14
CA GLY A 59 -1.38 -20.39 -10.44
C GLY A 59 -0.52 -21.65 -10.39
N PHE A 60 -0.68 -22.51 -11.40
CA PHE A 60 -0.13 -23.86 -11.45
C PHE A 60 1.34 -23.88 -11.89
N VAL A 61 2.16 -24.67 -11.20
CA VAL A 61 3.43 -25.19 -11.74
C VAL A 61 3.14 -26.55 -12.39
N HIS A 62 3.53 -26.73 -13.65
CA HIS A 62 3.44 -28.03 -14.33
C HIS A 62 4.55 -28.96 -13.80
N GLY A 63 4.16 -30.06 -13.14
CA GLY A 63 5.07 -31.06 -12.57
C GLY A 63 4.32 -32.30 -12.05
N SER A 64 5.05 -33.34 -11.64
CA SER A 64 4.51 -34.58 -11.06
C SER A 64 3.72 -34.35 -9.77
N ASP A 65 2.86 -35.29 -9.40
CA ASP A 65 1.93 -35.20 -8.25
C ASP A 65 2.61 -34.76 -6.94
N ASP A 66 3.80 -35.28 -6.60
CA ASP A 66 4.52 -34.91 -5.36
C ASP A 66 5.00 -33.44 -5.32
N ILE A 67 5.40 -32.88 -6.47
CA ILE A 67 5.84 -31.47 -6.56
C ILE A 67 4.63 -30.54 -6.46
N PHE A 68 3.46 -31.04 -6.85
CA PHE A 68 2.21 -30.31 -6.85
C PHE A 68 1.68 -30.09 -5.42
N GLU A 69 1.77 -31.10 -4.56
CA GLU A 69 1.33 -31.01 -3.16
C GLU A 69 2.20 -30.05 -2.33
N GLU A 70 3.53 -30.12 -2.48
CA GLU A 70 4.47 -29.24 -1.77
C GLU A 70 4.24 -27.77 -2.16
N ALA A 71 4.04 -27.49 -3.45
CA ALA A 71 3.73 -26.15 -3.94
C ALA A 71 2.40 -25.59 -3.40
N ILE A 72 1.37 -26.44 -3.25
CA ILE A 72 0.09 -26.03 -2.64
C ILE A 72 0.28 -25.69 -1.16
N ARG A 73 1.03 -26.50 -0.42
CA ARG A 73 1.31 -26.25 1.00
C ARG A 73 2.06 -24.92 1.19
N ASP A 74 3.07 -24.65 0.37
CA ASP A 74 3.80 -23.37 0.40
C ASP A 74 2.88 -22.18 0.13
N GLN A 75 1.95 -22.29 -0.82
CA GLN A 75 0.96 -21.24 -1.10
C GLN A 75 0.06 -20.98 0.10
N VAL A 76 -0.42 -22.03 0.77
CA VAL A 76 -1.26 -21.93 1.96
C VAL A 76 -0.48 -21.32 3.12
N HIS A 77 0.78 -21.71 3.34
CA HIS A 77 1.61 -21.13 4.38
C HIS A 77 1.80 -19.63 4.20
N ILE A 78 2.13 -19.18 3.00
CA ILE A 78 2.35 -17.76 2.75
C ILE A 78 1.02 -16.98 2.86
N ALA A 79 -0.09 -17.56 2.41
CA ALA A 79 -1.42 -16.98 2.62
C ALA A 79 -1.78 -16.84 4.11
N ILE A 80 -1.44 -17.86 4.92
CA ILE A 80 -1.61 -17.79 6.37
C ILE A 80 -0.75 -16.67 6.96
N GLU A 81 0.46 -16.44 6.48
CA GLU A 81 1.31 -15.34 6.97
C GLU A 81 0.77 -13.96 6.58
N GLU A 82 0.27 -13.80 5.34
CA GLU A 82 -0.16 -12.53 4.77
C GLU A 82 -1.56 -12.08 5.19
N ALA A 83 -2.48 -13.03 5.34
CA ALA A 83 -3.89 -12.71 5.52
C ALA A 83 -4.21 -12.15 6.91
N SER A 84 -5.16 -11.24 7.00
CA SER A 84 -5.87 -10.96 8.26
C SER A 84 -6.98 -11.99 8.49
N VAL A 85 -7.65 -12.41 7.41
CA VAL A 85 -8.74 -13.40 7.39
C VAL A 85 -8.53 -14.36 6.22
N ILE A 86 -8.80 -15.65 6.44
CA ILE A 86 -8.58 -16.69 5.43
C ILE A 86 -9.93 -17.27 4.99
N ILE A 87 -10.16 -17.33 3.68
CA ILE A 87 -11.25 -18.10 3.07
C ILE A 87 -10.70 -19.43 2.62
N PHE A 88 -11.13 -20.52 3.25
CA PHE A 88 -10.84 -21.88 2.81
C PHE A 88 -11.98 -22.40 1.93
N MET A 89 -11.74 -22.47 0.64
CA MET A 89 -12.77 -22.74 -0.35
C MET A 89 -12.72 -24.19 -0.85
N VAL A 90 -13.88 -24.87 -0.80
CA VAL A 90 -14.07 -26.26 -1.22
C VAL A 90 -15.19 -26.37 -2.26
N ASP A 91 -15.26 -27.49 -2.97
CA ASP A 91 -16.27 -27.73 -4.02
C ASP A 91 -17.29 -28.77 -3.54
N VAL A 92 -18.54 -28.34 -3.34
CA VAL A 92 -19.62 -29.20 -2.87
C VAL A 92 -19.92 -30.37 -3.81
N LYS A 93 -19.62 -30.25 -5.12
CA LYS A 93 -19.91 -31.30 -6.10
C LYS A 93 -18.89 -32.44 -6.05
N VAL A 94 -17.72 -32.19 -5.48
CA VAL A 94 -16.63 -33.16 -5.37
C VAL A 94 -16.57 -33.73 -3.95
N GLY A 95 -16.89 -32.92 -2.95
CA GLY A 95 -16.77 -33.27 -1.54
C GLY A 95 -15.35 -33.16 -1.02
N ILE A 96 -15.10 -33.76 0.14
CA ILE A 96 -13.81 -33.74 0.84
C ILE A 96 -12.80 -34.61 0.10
N THR A 97 -11.58 -34.09 -0.09
CA THR A 97 -10.44 -34.84 -0.64
C THR A 97 -9.25 -34.80 0.32
N ASP A 98 -8.26 -35.68 0.14
CA ASP A 98 -7.04 -35.72 0.97
C ASP A 98 -6.34 -34.35 1.02
N LEU A 99 -6.22 -33.67 -0.12
CA LEU A 99 -5.68 -32.30 -0.19
C LEU A 99 -6.47 -31.28 0.65
N ASP A 100 -7.80 -31.40 0.72
CA ASP A 100 -8.62 -30.49 1.53
C ASP A 100 -8.39 -30.75 3.02
N ASP A 101 -8.23 -32.03 3.43
CA ASP A 101 -7.89 -32.39 4.80
C ASP A 101 -6.51 -31.88 5.22
N GLU A 102 -5.51 -31.97 4.34
CA GLU A 102 -4.18 -31.42 4.60
C GLU A 102 -4.18 -29.89 4.76
N ILE A 103 -4.90 -29.19 3.87
CA ILE A 103 -5.04 -27.73 3.96
C ILE A 103 -5.79 -27.37 5.26
N ALA A 104 -6.84 -28.10 5.61
CA ALA A 104 -7.56 -27.91 6.85
C ALA A 104 -6.66 -28.11 8.08
N ASP A 105 -5.75 -29.10 8.05
CA ASP A 105 -4.76 -29.33 9.11
C ASP A 105 -3.79 -28.17 9.31
N LEU A 106 -3.34 -27.55 8.22
CA LEU A 106 -2.50 -26.36 8.28
C LEU A 106 -3.27 -25.16 8.88
N LEU A 107 -4.53 -24.99 8.45
CA LEU A 107 -5.38 -23.89 8.90
C LEU A 107 -5.81 -24.06 10.36
N ARG A 108 -6.02 -25.29 10.87
CA ARG A 108 -6.31 -25.55 12.29
C ARG A 108 -5.21 -25.05 13.23
N ARG A 109 -3.97 -24.90 12.74
CA ARG A 109 -2.82 -24.42 13.53
C ARG A 109 -2.69 -22.90 13.56
N THR A 110 -3.45 -22.17 12.75
CA THR A 110 -3.42 -20.71 12.76
C THR A 110 -4.32 -20.13 13.85
N SER A 111 -3.95 -18.96 14.36
CA SER A 111 -4.80 -18.17 15.27
C SER A 111 -5.65 -17.15 14.52
N LYS A 112 -5.56 -17.10 13.18
CA LYS A 112 -6.28 -16.16 12.33
C LYS A 112 -7.70 -16.69 12.04
N PRO A 113 -8.71 -15.82 11.85
CA PRO A 113 -10.04 -16.25 11.45
C PRO A 113 -10.01 -17.00 10.12
N VAL A 114 -10.63 -18.19 10.10
CA VAL A 114 -10.76 -19.05 8.91
C VAL A 114 -12.25 -19.26 8.64
N TYR A 115 -12.66 -19.04 7.41
CA TYR A 115 -14.03 -19.27 6.93
C TYR A 115 -14.05 -20.40 5.92
N VAL A 116 -14.73 -21.50 6.25
CA VAL A 116 -14.94 -22.61 5.30
C VAL A 116 -16.06 -22.21 4.35
N VAL A 117 -15.76 -22.25 3.05
CA VAL A 117 -16.68 -21.81 2.00
C VAL A 117 -16.92 -22.97 1.03
N ALA A 118 -18.11 -23.58 1.13
CA ALA A 118 -18.59 -24.58 0.19
C ALA A 118 -19.13 -23.88 -1.07
N ASN A 119 -18.36 -23.94 -2.14
CA ASN A 119 -18.68 -23.28 -3.41
C ASN A 119 -19.48 -24.20 -4.35
N LYS A 120 -20.11 -23.60 -5.37
CA LYS A 120 -20.96 -24.23 -6.40
C LYS A 120 -22.30 -24.78 -5.86
N VAL A 121 -22.80 -24.20 -4.78
CA VAL A 121 -24.11 -24.51 -4.19
C VAL A 121 -25.19 -23.77 -4.98
N ASP A 122 -25.63 -24.36 -6.09
CA ASP A 122 -26.55 -23.70 -7.03
C ASP A 122 -28.04 -23.99 -6.71
N HIS A 123 -28.35 -25.03 -5.92
CA HIS A 123 -29.72 -25.48 -5.61
C HIS A 123 -29.85 -26.07 -4.17
N ALA A 124 -31.06 -26.06 -3.63
CA ALA A 124 -31.39 -26.48 -2.25
C ALA A 124 -30.79 -27.83 -1.81
N LYS A 125 -30.72 -28.83 -2.71
CA LYS A 125 -30.17 -30.15 -2.38
C LYS A 125 -28.68 -30.08 -1.99
N LEU A 126 -27.91 -29.22 -2.64
CA LEU A 126 -26.48 -29.05 -2.38
C LEU A 126 -26.20 -28.36 -1.03
N HIS A 127 -27.19 -27.70 -0.43
CA HIS A 127 -27.05 -27.17 0.94
C HIS A 127 -27.00 -28.28 2.00
N HIS A 128 -27.59 -29.44 1.72
CA HIS A 128 -27.50 -30.59 2.62
C HIS A 128 -26.16 -31.30 2.46
N GLU A 129 -25.65 -31.38 1.24
CA GLU A 129 -24.38 -32.05 0.91
C GLU A 129 -23.17 -31.30 1.53
N SER A 130 -23.24 -29.98 1.66
CA SER A 130 -22.16 -29.21 2.32
C SER A 130 -21.99 -29.46 3.82
N SER A 131 -22.91 -30.19 4.46
CA SER A 131 -22.79 -30.56 5.88
C SER A 131 -21.58 -31.45 6.17
N GLU A 132 -21.04 -32.14 5.17
CA GLU A 132 -19.82 -32.94 5.33
C GLU A 132 -18.60 -32.09 5.73
N PHE A 133 -18.51 -30.84 5.25
CA PHE A 133 -17.35 -29.96 5.47
C PHE A 133 -17.21 -29.47 6.91
N TYR A 134 -18.22 -29.68 7.77
CA TYR A 134 -18.05 -29.51 9.21
C TYR A 134 -16.99 -30.46 9.80
N ALA A 135 -16.69 -31.57 9.11
CA ALA A 135 -15.64 -32.51 9.50
C ALA A 135 -14.24 -31.86 9.61
N PHE A 136 -14.00 -30.73 8.93
CA PHE A 136 -12.75 -29.98 9.06
C PHE A 136 -12.56 -29.34 10.45
N GLY A 137 -13.61 -29.18 11.25
CA GLY A 137 -13.50 -28.59 12.59
C GLY A 137 -13.05 -27.13 12.60
N LEU A 138 -13.30 -26.40 11.51
CA LEU A 138 -12.89 -25.00 11.31
C LEU A 138 -14.04 -24.00 11.55
N GLY A 139 -15.17 -24.44 12.09
CA GLY A 139 -16.32 -23.59 12.43
C GLY A 139 -17.49 -23.73 11.46
N GLU A 140 -18.19 -22.63 11.22
CA GLU A 140 -19.36 -22.58 10.33
C GLU A 140 -18.98 -22.73 8.85
N VAL A 141 -19.83 -23.41 8.10
CA VAL A 141 -19.67 -23.61 6.65
C VAL A 141 -20.58 -22.65 5.89
N TYR A 142 -19.98 -21.77 5.10
CA TYR A 142 -20.67 -20.79 4.27
C TYR A 142 -20.93 -21.37 2.89
N ASN A 143 -22.20 -21.50 2.53
CA ASN A 143 -22.62 -21.98 1.23
C ASN A 143 -22.65 -20.84 0.23
N VAL A 144 -21.86 -20.94 -0.85
CA VAL A 144 -21.81 -19.90 -1.88
C VAL A 144 -21.92 -20.49 -3.28
N SER A 145 -22.41 -19.66 -4.19
CA SER A 145 -22.24 -19.88 -5.63
C SER A 145 -21.47 -18.70 -6.20
N SER A 146 -20.14 -18.81 -6.31
CA SER A 146 -19.29 -17.74 -6.83
C SER A 146 -19.68 -17.32 -8.26
N ALA A 147 -20.30 -18.21 -9.03
CA ALA A 147 -20.80 -17.90 -10.37
C ALA A 147 -21.98 -16.91 -10.33
N THR A 148 -22.94 -17.11 -9.43
CA THR A 148 -24.18 -16.31 -9.35
C THR A 148 -24.10 -15.18 -8.33
N GLY A 149 -23.25 -15.31 -7.31
CA GLY A 149 -23.13 -14.42 -6.15
C GLY A 149 -24.04 -14.78 -4.98
N SER A 150 -24.76 -15.90 -5.04
CA SER A 150 -25.56 -16.36 -3.89
C SER A 150 -24.65 -16.69 -2.70
N GLY A 151 -25.06 -16.31 -1.50
CA GLY A 151 -24.35 -16.58 -0.24
C GLY A 151 -23.11 -15.71 0.04
N THR A 152 -22.65 -14.90 -0.92
CA THR A 152 -21.43 -14.09 -0.72
C THR A 152 -21.65 -12.92 0.24
N GLY A 153 -22.89 -12.45 0.42
CA GLY A 153 -23.23 -11.38 1.35
C GLY A 153 -22.99 -11.78 2.81
N GLU A 154 -23.54 -12.92 3.24
CA GLU A 154 -23.35 -13.42 4.62
C GLU A 154 -21.88 -13.72 4.93
N LEU A 155 -21.15 -14.27 3.93
CA LEU A 155 -19.71 -14.49 4.03
C LEU A 155 -18.96 -13.16 4.23
N LEU A 156 -19.28 -12.13 3.44
CA LEU A 156 -18.63 -10.83 3.53
C LEU A 156 -18.95 -10.11 4.83
N ASP A 157 -20.19 -10.18 5.31
CA ASP A 157 -20.59 -9.64 6.62
C ASP A 157 -19.75 -10.24 7.74
N ALA A 158 -19.55 -11.56 7.72
CA ALA A 158 -18.71 -12.25 8.69
C ALA A 158 -17.24 -11.81 8.57
N ILE A 159 -16.67 -11.80 7.36
CA ILE A 159 -15.28 -11.40 7.12
C ILE A 159 -15.01 -9.98 7.63
N VAL A 160 -15.84 -9.01 7.24
CA VAL A 160 -15.58 -7.61 7.59
C VAL A 160 -15.84 -7.30 9.05
N SER A 161 -16.49 -8.20 9.80
CA SER A 161 -16.63 -8.07 11.25
C SER A 161 -15.27 -8.11 11.98
N HIS A 162 -14.25 -8.71 11.36
CA HIS A 162 -12.88 -8.75 11.87
C HIS A 162 -12.04 -7.51 11.54
N PHE A 163 -12.57 -6.61 10.72
CA PHE A 163 -11.88 -5.36 10.39
C PHE A 163 -12.40 -4.23 11.29
N PRO A 164 -11.55 -3.25 11.66
CA PRO A 164 -11.99 -2.11 12.45
C PRO A 164 -13.17 -1.40 11.77
N SER A 165 -14.08 -0.85 12.57
CA SER A 165 -15.17 -0.04 12.00
C SER A 165 -14.59 1.24 11.37
N PRO A 166 -15.21 1.81 10.32
CA PRO A 166 -14.78 3.11 9.78
C PRO A 166 -14.75 4.22 10.85
N GLU A 167 -15.59 4.09 11.89
CA GLU A 167 -15.70 5.01 13.02
C GLU A 167 -14.55 4.83 14.02
N GLU A 168 -14.05 3.60 14.22
CA GLU A 168 -12.84 3.32 15.02
C GLU A 168 -11.54 3.84 14.37
N GLU A 169 -11.51 4.10 13.05
CA GLU A 169 -10.37 4.76 12.40
C GLU A 169 -10.32 6.28 12.66
N GLU A 170 -11.38 6.91 13.22
CA GLU A 170 -11.45 8.36 13.43
C GLU A 170 -11.06 8.83 14.86
N GLU A 171 -10.78 7.93 15.82
CA GLU A 171 -10.53 8.29 17.24
C GLU A 171 -9.23 7.76 17.89
N GLU A 172 -8.30 7.14 17.18
CA GLU A 172 -6.94 6.97 17.72
C GLU A 172 -6.08 8.18 17.34
N ASP A 173 -5.36 8.76 18.32
CA ASP A 173 -4.27 9.72 18.11
C ASP A 173 -3.31 9.16 17.05
N TYR A 174 -3.58 9.44 15.78
CA TYR A 174 -2.87 8.84 14.65
C TYR A 174 -1.53 9.54 14.53
N LEU A 175 -0.57 9.06 15.32
CA LEU A 175 0.81 9.44 15.19
C LEU A 175 1.25 9.17 13.74
N PRO A 176 1.86 10.16 13.06
CA PRO A 176 2.36 9.98 11.70
C PRO A 176 3.20 8.71 11.59
N LYS A 177 3.02 7.93 10.53
CA LYS A 177 3.85 6.75 10.27
C LYS A 177 4.94 7.11 9.27
N VAL A 178 6.18 6.96 9.67
CA VAL A 178 7.36 7.24 8.83
C VAL A 178 8.10 5.95 8.57
N THR A 179 8.53 5.70 7.34
CA THR A 179 9.44 4.60 7.03
C THR A 179 10.69 5.11 6.33
N ILE A 180 11.82 4.43 6.53
CA ILE A 180 13.12 4.76 5.92
C ILE A 180 13.49 3.63 4.95
N VAL A 181 13.52 3.95 3.66
CA VAL A 181 13.75 2.99 2.57
C VAL A 181 14.93 3.42 1.70
N GLY A 182 15.39 2.52 0.83
CA GLY A 182 16.54 2.73 -0.05
C GLY A 182 17.39 1.47 -0.22
N ARG A 183 18.35 1.50 -1.14
CA ARG A 183 19.27 0.37 -1.41
C ARG A 183 20.05 -0.10 -0.16
N PRO A 184 20.58 -1.33 -0.14
CA PRO A 184 21.51 -1.77 0.90
C PRO A 184 22.67 -0.76 1.09
N ASN A 185 23.21 -0.65 2.31
CA ASN A 185 24.40 0.16 2.63
C ASN A 185 24.33 1.69 2.42
N VAL A 186 23.17 2.26 2.01
CA VAL A 186 22.97 3.72 1.91
C VAL A 186 22.92 4.43 3.28
N GLY A 187 22.81 3.69 4.38
CA GLY A 187 22.83 4.23 5.75
C GLY A 187 21.49 4.29 6.49
N LYS A 188 20.46 3.58 6.03
CA LYS A 188 19.14 3.47 6.69
C LYS A 188 19.23 3.10 8.17
N SER A 189 19.98 2.03 8.45
CA SER A 189 20.14 1.52 9.82
C SER A 189 20.92 2.50 10.69
N SER A 190 21.93 3.15 10.12
CA SER A 190 22.71 4.18 10.81
C SER A 190 21.83 5.39 11.15
N LEU A 191 20.97 5.85 10.23
CA LEU A 191 20.08 6.99 10.48
C LEU A 191 19.09 6.64 11.58
N THR A 192 18.47 5.47 11.49
CA THR A 192 17.54 5.00 12.51
C THR A 192 18.21 4.93 13.89
N ASN A 193 19.39 4.32 13.98
CA ASN A 193 20.12 4.26 15.23
C ASN A 193 20.58 5.64 15.72
N ALA A 194 20.92 6.57 14.83
CA ALA A 194 21.27 7.93 15.21
C ALA A 194 20.07 8.71 15.76
N LEU A 195 18.86 8.44 15.26
CA LEU A 195 17.60 9.00 15.76
C LEU A 195 17.15 8.36 17.08
N LEU A 196 17.45 7.07 17.30
CA LEU A 196 17.04 6.33 18.50
C LEU A 196 18.09 6.31 19.63
N GLY A 197 19.38 6.46 19.28
CA GLY A 197 20.55 6.30 20.15
C GLY A 197 20.95 7.54 20.93
N THR A 198 20.08 8.54 21.03
CA THR A 198 20.17 9.60 22.04
C THR A 198 19.59 9.06 23.33
N ASP A 199 20.44 8.81 24.33
CA ASP A 199 20.03 8.43 25.69
C ASP A 199 19.01 9.45 26.24
N ARG A 200 17.71 9.14 26.08
CA ARG A 200 16.55 9.50 26.93
C ARG A 200 15.26 9.12 26.20
N ASN A 201 14.48 8.26 26.87
CA ASN A 201 13.14 7.75 26.53
C ASN A 201 13.06 6.87 25.27
N ILE A 202 13.52 5.61 25.39
CA ILE A 202 13.19 4.54 24.44
C ILE A 202 11.85 3.91 24.87
N VAL A 203 10.88 4.02 23.97
CA VAL A 203 9.75 3.13 23.62
C VAL A 203 9.33 2.06 24.64
N THR A 204 8.07 2.16 25.07
CA THR A 204 7.26 1.01 25.46
C THR A 204 6.85 0.22 24.21
N ASP A 205 7.14 -1.08 24.17
CA ASP A 205 6.39 -2.00 23.33
C ASP A 205 4.91 -1.85 23.73
N ILE A 206 4.05 -1.36 22.85
CA ILE A 206 2.60 -1.42 23.11
C ILE A 206 2.24 -2.90 23.03
N ALA A 207 2.10 -3.54 24.19
CA ALA A 207 1.72 -4.94 24.31
C ALA A 207 0.39 -5.15 23.59
N GLY A 208 0.39 -5.98 22.53
CA GLY A 208 -0.82 -6.29 21.75
C GLY A 208 -0.64 -6.32 20.22
N THR A 209 0.49 -5.88 19.67
CA THR A 209 0.70 -5.92 18.21
C THR A 209 1.29 -7.27 17.76
N THR A 210 0.44 -8.25 17.47
CA THR A 210 0.89 -9.54 16.94
C THR A 210 1.33 -9.45 15.48
N ARG A 211 2.59 -9.84 15.28
CA ARG A 211 3.20 -10.63 14.19
C ARG A 211 3.89 -10.02 12.97
N ASP A 212 3.63 -8.81 12.45
CA ASP A 212 4.30 -8.45 11.17
C ASP A 212 4.87 -7.03 10.94
N THR A 213 4.86 -6.10 11.90
CA THR A 213 5.72 -4.89 11.78
C THR A 213 6.07 -4.31 13.14
N ILE A 214 7.35 -4.32 13.51
CA ILE A 214 7.83 -3.63 14.71
C ILE A 214 7.79 -2.13 14.45
N LYS A 215 6.93 -1.42 15.18
CA LYS A 215 6.82 0.04 15.16
C LYS A 215 7.59 0.59 16.35
N ILE A 216 8.42 1.60 16.11
CA ILE A 216 9.17 2.29 17.17
C ILE A 216 8.55 3.67 17.35
N HIS A 217 8.09 3.97 18.56
CA HIS A 217 7.57 5.28 18.89
C HIS A 217 8.72 6.29 19.04
N TYR A 218 8.77 7.29 18.17
CA TYR A 218 9.71 8.40 18.28
C TYR A 218 9.00 9.58 18.93
N ASN A 219 9.53 10.10 20.04
CA ASN A 219 9.03 11.31 20.72
C ASN A 219 10.23 12.15 21.20
N GLN A 220 10.87 12.86 20.26
CA GLN A 220 12.02 13.73 20.57
C GLN A 220 11.99 15.00 19.71
N PHE A 221 12.64 16.06 20.19
CA PHE A 221 12.79 17.34 19.48
C PHE A 221 11.45 17.97 19.01
N GLY A 222 10.38 17.78 19.79
CA GLY A 222 9.06 18.33 19.48
C GLY A 222 8.33 17.60 18.35
N HIS A 223 8.80 16.42 17.94
CA HIS A 223 8.17 15.59 16.93
C HIS A 223 7.81 14.23 17.51
N GLU A 224 6.59 13.78 17.23
CA GLU A 224 6.05 12.52 17.68
C GLU A 224 5.50 11.73 16.49
N PHE A 225 6.00 10.52 16.27
CA PHE A 225 5.62 9.67 15.14
C PHE A 225 6.00 8.20 15.36
N LEU A 226 5.44 7.30 14.55
CA LEU A 226 5.78 5.87 14.55
C LEU A 226 6.74 5.57 13.40
N LEU A 227 7.93 5.05 13.73
CA LEU A 227 8.87 4.54 12.74
C LEU A 227 8.51 3.10 12.38
N VAL A 228 8.10 2.89 11.13
CA VAL A 228 7.64 1.61 10.56
C VAL A 228 8.81 0.89 9.88
N ASP A 229 8.90 -0.42 10.15
CA ASP A 229 9.88 -1.38 9.61
C ASP A 229 11.30 -1.27 10.18
N THR A 230 11.40 -1.61 11.46
CA THR A 230 12.68 -1.67 12.21
C THR A 230 13.17 -3.10 12.42
N ALA A 231 12.51 -4.11 11.85
CA ALA A 231 12.89 -5.52 12.01
C ALA A 231 14.27 -5.83 11.42
N GLY A 232 14.71 -5.08 10.39
CA GLY A 232 16.07 -5.13 9.86
C GLY A 232 17.16 -4.63 10.82
N LEU A 233 16.79 -3.96 11.92
CA LEU A 233 17.73 -3.44 12.92
C LEU A 233 18.01 -4.42 14.07
N ARG A 234 17.03 -5.27 14.43
CA ARG A 234 17.16 -6.19 15.57
C ARG A 234 17.89 -7.50 15.24
N ARG A 235 17.94 -7.94 13.98
CA ARG A 235 18.70 -9.14 13.59
C ARG A 235 20.15 -8.83 13.23
N LYS A 236 20.93 -8.31 14.18
CA LYS A 236 22.40 -8.40 14.13
C LYS A 236 22.87 -9.73 14.73
N SER A 237 22.56 -10.84 14.09
CA SER A 237 23.24 -12.10 14.39
C SER A 237 22.95 -13.15 13.33
N LYS A 238 23.95 -13.43 12.49
CA LYS A 238 24.17 -14.71 11.79
C LYS A 238 22.93 -15.34 11.15
N VAL A 239 22.55 -14.88 9.96
CA VAL A 239 21.98 -15.80 8.97
C VAL A 239 22.51 -15.37 7.60
N ASN A 240 23.32 -16.23 6.97
CA ASN A 240 23.51 -16.21 5.51
C ASN A 240 22.16 -16.62 4.95
N GLU A 241 21.41 -15.66 4.46
CA GLU A 241 20.04 -15.89 4.07
C GLU A 241 20.00 -15.31 2.65
N ASP A 242 19.57 -16.15 1.70
CA ASP A 242 19.39 -15.85 0.28
C ASP A 242 18.24 -14.80 0.09
N ILE A 243 18.45 -13.55 0.55
CA ILE A 243 17.41 -12.54 0.85
C ILE A 243 17.52 -11.27 -0.03
N GLU A 244 17.27 -11.35 -1.33
CA GLU A 244 16.89 -10.12 -2.08
C GLU A 244 15.37 -9.99 -2.17
N PHE A 245 14.68 -11.08 -2.49
CA PHE A 245 13.22 -11.10 -2.64
C PHE A 245 12.46 -10.67 -1.36
N TYR A 246 12.80 -11.25 -0.20
CA TYR A 246 12.17 -10.90 1.07
C TYR A 246 12.47 -9.46 1.53
N SER A 247 13.60 -8.88 1.11
CA SER A 247 13.96 -7.49 1.42
C SER A 247 13.07 -6.50 0.65
N VAL A 248 12.76 -6.82 -0.60
CA VAL A 248 11.84 -6.04 -1.43
C VAL A 248 10.42 -6.10 -0.88
N MET A 249 9.92 -7.29 -0.53
CA MET A 249 8.57 -7.45 0.03
C MET A 249 8.37 -6.71 1.36
N ARG A 250 9.39 -6.70 2.23
CA ARG A 250 9.36 -5.90 3.48
C ARG A 250 9.27 -4.41 3.18
N THR A 251 10.08 -3.94 2.23
CA THR A 251 10.06 -2.53 1.79
C THR A 251 8.67 -2.13 1.26
N ILE A 252 7.98 -3.01 0.52
CA ILE A 252 6.62 -2.77 0.02
C ILE A 252 5.63 -2.65 1.19
N ARG A 253 5.61 -3.63 2.12
CA ARG A 253 4.69 -3.60 3.29
C ARG A 253 4.93 -2.38 4.19
N ALA A 254 6.19 -2.04 4.43
CA ALA A 254 6.58 -0.87 5.21
C ALA A 254 6.08 0.43 4.57
N LEU A 255 6.23 0.53 3.25
CA LEU A 255 5.76 1.67 2.46
C LEU A 255 4.23 1.75 2.51
N GLU A 256 3.51 0.63 2.39
CA GLU A 256 2.04 0.58 2.46
C GLU A 256 1.49 1.02 3.82
N ASP A 257 2.12 0.64 4.94
CA ASP A 257 1.68 1.09 6.28
C ASP A 257 2.23 2.49 6.66
N SER A 258 3.07 3.12 5.84
CA SER A 258 3.60 4.47 6.11
C SER A 258 2.70 5.60 5.60
N ASP A 259 2.81 6.79 6.18
CA ASP A 259 2.27 8.04 5.63
C ASP A 259 3.32 8.80 4.84
N VAL A 260 4.55 8.80 5.35
CA VAL A 260 5.73 9.44 4.76
C VAL A 260 6.87 8.43 4.61
N VAL A 261 7.47 8.45 3.43
CA VAL A 261 8.60 7.62 3.02
C VAL A 261 9.84 8.50 2.93
N VAL A 262 10.85 8.17 3.71
CA VAL A 262 12.19 8.76 3.63
C VAL A 262 13.03 7.86 2.73
N LEU A 263 13.22 8.28 1.48
CA LEU A 263 14.05 7.56 0.50
C LEU A 263 15.51 8.01 0.66
N MET A 264 16.34 7.13 1.23
CA MET A 264 17.77 7.37 1.41
C MET A 264 18.57 6.92 0.20
N LEU A 265 19.42 7.82 -0.29
CA LEU A 265 20.38 7.60 -1.37
C LEU A 265 21.82 7.69 -0.84
N ASP A 266 22.74 6.98 -1.47
CA ASP A 266 24.18 7.17 -1.27
C ASP A 266 24.68 8.31 -2.17
N ALA A 267 25.38 9.29 -1.60
CA ALA A 267 25.93 10.40 -2.37
C ALA A 267 26.96 9.96 -3.42
N ASN A 268 27.69 8.86 -3.20
CA ASN A 268 28.75 8.40 -4.10
C ASN A 268 28.17 7.73 -5.35
N ASP A 269 27.10 6.95 -5.17
CA ASP A 269 26.42 6.26 -6.27
C ASP A 269 25.41 7.16 -6.98
N GLY A 270 24.81 8.10 -6.23
CA GLY A 270 23.64 8.85 -6.68
C GLY A 270 22.37 7.99 -6.73
N ILE A 271 21.44 8.42 -7.58
CA ILE A 271 20.13 7.76 -7.76
C ILE A 271 20.24 6.63 -8.80
N GLU A 272 19.97 5.39 -8.40
CA GLU A 272 19.99 4.21 -9.27
C GLU A 272 18.58 3.72 -9.64
N ALA A 273 18.50 2.71 -10.51
CA ALA A 273 17.23 2.14 -10.98
C ALA A 273 16.34 1.63 -9.83
N GLN A 274 16.92 0.98 -8.82
CA GLN A 274 16.17 0.50 -7.66
C GLN A 274 15.57 1.65 -6.83
N ASP A 275 16.30 2.76 -6.69
CA ASP A 275 15.81 3.95 -5.98
C ASP A 275 14.63 4.58 -6.72
N ILE A 276 14.71 4.65 -8.05
CA ILE A 276 13.61 5.13 -8.93
C ILE A 276 12.37 4.23 -8.81
N ASN A 277 12.56 2.92 -8.73
CA ASN A 277 11.44 1.99 -8.54
C ASN A 277 10.75 2.19 -7.18
N ILE A 278 11.52 2.35 -6.10
CA ILE A 278 10.96 2.63 -4.77
C ILE A 278 10.25 3.99 -4.77
N PHE A 279 10.83 4.99 -5.44
CA PHE A 279 10.22 6.31 -5.61
C PHE A 279 8.84 6.22 -6.27
N HIS A 280 8.74 5.58 -7.43
CA HIS A 280 7.47 5.43 -8.14
C HIS A 280 6.46 4.58 -7.37
N LEU A 281 6.93 3.59 -6.60
CA LEU A 281 6.06 2.83 -5.71
C LEU A 281 5.45 3.73 -4.62
N ALA A 282 6.24 4.61 -4.01
CA ALA A 282 5.76 5.59 -3.03
C ALA A 282 4.76 6.58 -3.66
N GLU A 283 5.03 7.04 -4.87
CA GLU A 283 4.16 7.93 -5.64
C GLU A 283 2.82 7.25 -6.03
N LYS A 284 2.86 5.99 -6.50
CA LYS A 284 1.68 5.18 -6.83
C LYS A 284 0.80 5.00 -5.60
N ASN A 285 1.42 4.72 -4.45
CA ASN A 285 0.77 4.55 -3.15
C ASN A 285 0.42 5.87 -2.43
N LYS A 286 0.60 7.03 -3.07
CA LYS A 286 0.23 8.35 -2.53
C LYS A 286 0.85 8.64 -1.16
N LYS A 287 2.11 8.24 -1.00
CA LYS A 287 2.91 8.52 0.19
C LYS A 287 3.52 9.91 0.11
N GLY A 288 3.71 10.56 1.25
CA GLY A 288 4.59 11.72 1.31
C GLY A 288 6.02 11.23 1.09
N ILE A 289 6.84 11.96 0.34
CA ILE A 289 8.20 11.54 -0.03
C ILE A 289 9.18 12.62 0.41
N VAL A 290 10.25 12.18 1.08
CA VAL A 290 11.44 12.98 1.37
C VAL A 290 12.64 12.22 0.82
N ILE A 291 13.46 12.87 -0.01
CA ILE A 291 14.71 12.28 -0.50
C ILE A 291 15.85 12.73 0.40
N VAL A 292 16.66 11.78 0.86
CA VAL A 292 17.80 12.03 1.74
C VAL A 292 19.06 11.51 1.08
N VAL A 293 19.96 12.40 0.69
CA VAL A 293 21.28 12.05 0.14
C VAL A 293 22.27 11.95 1.30
N ASN A 294 22.60 10.73 1.69
CA ASN A 294 23.49 10.43 2.81
C ASN A 294 24.95 10.26 2.35
N LYS A 295 25.90 10.25 3.30
CA LYS A 295 27.35 10.25 3.06
C LYS A 295 27.82 11.49 2.31
N TRP A 296 27.10 12.60 2.47
CA TRP A 296 27.47 13.84 1.79
C TRP A 296 28.83 14.37 2.23
N ASP A 297 29.33 13.97 3.41
CA ASP A 297 30.69 14.24 3.88
C ASP A 297 31.78 13.67 2.96
N THR A 298 31.54 12.56 2.26
CA THR A 298 32.54 11.89 1.41
C THR A 298 32.69 12.52 0.03
N ILE A 299 31.80 13.43 -0.35
CA ILE A 299 31.83 14.12 -1.63
C ILE A 299 32.75 15.33 -1.55
N GLU A 300 33.69 15.43 -2.48
CA GLU A 300 34.49 16.64 -2.70
C GLU A 300 33.59 17.72 -3.32
N LYS A 301 33.57 18.91 -2.71
CA LYS A 301 32.53 19.92 -2.97
C LYS A 301 33.11 21.19 -3.53
N ASP A 302 32.38 21.75 -4.50
CA ASP A 302 32.46 23.14 -4.90
C ASP A 302 31.12 23.88 -4.67
N ASN A 303 31.03 25.13 -5.10
CA ASN A 303 29.83 25.96 -4.94
C ASN A 303 28.61 25.49 -5.75
N LYS A 304 28.78 24.57 -6.72
CA LYS A 304 27.72 24.11 -7.65
C LYS A 304 27.29 22.66 -7.42
N THR A 305 28.15 21.86 -6.81
CA THR A 305 27.99 20.40 -6.63
C THR A 305 26.61 20.03 -6.09
N MET A 306 26.13 20.74 -5.06
CA MET A 306 24.82 20.47 -4.47
C MET A 306 23.65 20.71 -5.45
N LYS A 307 23.68 21.82 -6.20
CA LYS A 307 22.64 22.17 -7.17
C LYS A 307 22.64 21.22 -8.36
N GLU A 308 23.81 20.82 -8.83
CA GLU A 308 23.95 19.86 -9.93
C GLU A 308 23.45 18.48 -9.53
N PHE A 309 23.73 18.04 -8.31
CA PHE A 309 23.23 16.77 -7.78
C PHE A 309 21.70 16.79 -7.64
N GLU A 310 21.14 17.88 -7.11
CA GLU A 310 19.69 18.08 -7.00
C GLU A 310 19.01 18.06 -8.37
N ALA A 311 19.59 18.74 -9.37
CA ALA A 311 19.09 18.75 -10.73
C ALA A 311 19.08 17.34 -11.36
N ARG A 312 20.16 16.57 -11.18
CA ARG A 312 20.25 15.18 -11.64
C ARG A 312 19.20 14.27 -10.99
N ILE A 313 18.93 14.43 -9.70
CA ILE A 313 17.85 13.69 -9.04
C ILE A 313 16.50 14.08 -9.64
N LYS A 314 16.22 15.39 -9.74
CA LYS A 314 14.96 15.93 -10.28
C LYS A 314 14.69 15.49 -11.71
N GLU A 315 15.72 15.37 -12.54
CA GLU A 315 15.61 14.84 -13.90
C GLU A 315 15.12 13.39 -13.91
N LYS A 316 15.65 12.53 -13.02
CA LYS A 316 15.29 11.10 -12.96
C LYS A 316 13.91 10.83 -12.34
N ILE A 317 13.43 11.69 -11.44
CA ILE A 317 12.13 11.54 -10.77
C ILE A 317 10.99 12.30 -11.49
N ALA A 318 11.30 12.96 -12.60
CA ALA A 318 10.30 13.67 -13.39
C ALA A 318 9.16 12.72 -13.82
N PRO A 319 7.90 13.18 -13.87
CA PRO A 319 7.47 14.59 -13.75
C PRO A 319 7.28 15.09 -12.31
N PHE A 320 7.32 14.22 -11.29
CA PHE A 320 7.08 14.63 -9.91
C PHE A 320 8.37 15.12 -9.23
N THR A 321 8.65 16.42 -9.37
CA THR A 321 9.93 17.03 -8.94
C THR A 321 9.82 17.94 -7.72
N ASP A 322 8.59 18.25 -7.28
CA ASP A 322 8.27 19.08 -6.11
C ASP A 322 8.42 18.26 -4.82
N ILE A 323 9.67 17.91 -4.50
CA ILE A 323 10.03 16.99 -3.41
C ILE A 323 11.25 17.54 -2.66
N PRO A 324 11.22 17.54 -1.32
CA PRO A 324 12.35 18.00 -0.55
C PRO A 324 13.52 17.00 -0.64
N ILE A 325 14.71 17.54 -0.94
CA ILE A 325 15.97 16.79 -1.02
C ILE A 325 16.90 17.31 0.08
N ILE A 326 17.32 16.42 0.99
CA ILE A 326 18.18 16.77 2.13
C ILE A 326 19.51 16.06 1.99
N PHE A 327 20.59 16.84 1.96
CA PHE A 327 21.95 16.32 2.01
C PHE A 327 22.40 16.18 3.47
N THR A 328 22.73 14.96 3.89
CA THR A 328 23.07 14.60 5.27
C THR A 328 24.36 13.78 5.35
N SER A 329 24.96 13.76 6.54
CA SER A 329 25.96 12.77 6.91
C SER A 329 25.54 12.16 8.24
N VAL A 330 25.09 10.92 8.22
CA VAL A 330 24.64 10.23 9.43
C VAL A 330 25.81 9.94 10.37
N THR A 331 26.98 9.59 9.84
CA THR A 331 28.20 9.31 10.61
C THR A 331 28.68 10.55 11.36
N GLU A 332 28.66 11.70 10.69
CA GLU A 332 29.02 13.00 11.28
C GLU A 332 27.84 13.67 12.02
N LYS A 333 26.68 12.99 12.11
CA LYS A 333 25.42 13.51 12.68
C LYS A 333 24.97 14.86 12.09
N GLN A 334 25.33 15.15 10.85
CA GLN A 334 25.00 16.41 10.18
C GLN A 334 23.59 16.36 9.60
N ARG A 335 22.74 17.31 10.01
CA ARG A 335 21.37 17.51 9.47
C ARG A 335 20.43 16.31 9.63
N ILE A 336 20.72 15.37 10.54
CA ILE A 336 19.83 14.23 10.84
C ILE A 336 18.46 14.70 11.36
N PHE A 337 18.43 15.76 12.18
CA PHE A 337 17.18 16.34 12.69
C PHE A 337 16.38 17.04 11.59
N LYS A 338 17.06 17.59 10.58
CA LYS A 338 16.39 18.21 9.45
C LYS A 338 15.55 17.20 8.66
N VAL A 339 16.00 15.94 8.60
CA VAL A 339 15.23 14.85 8.00
C VAL A 339 13.90 14.65 8.72
N VAL A 340 13.92 14.66 10.05
CA VAL A 340 12.71 14.51 10.87
C VAL A 340 11.77 15.70 10.68
N GLU A 341 12.28 16.93 10.80
CA GLU A 341 11.48 18.16 10.60
C GLU A 341 10.77 18.14 9.25
N THR A 342 11.52 17.82 8.18
CA THR A 342 10.98 17.81 6.82
C THR A 342 10.00 16.66 6.59
N ALA A 343 10.23 15.47 7.18
CA ALA A 343 9.27 14.38 7.12
C ALA A 343 7.92 14.78 7.76
N MET A 344 7.96 15.46 8.90
CA MET A 344 6.76 15.97 9.58
C MET A 344 6.07 17.10 8.80
N GLU A 345 6.85 17.98 8.17
CA GLU A 345 6.32 19.01 7.28
C GLU A 345 5.60 18.41 6.06
N VAL A 346 6.19 17.38 5.43
CA VAL A 346 5.55 16.64 4.33
C VAL A 346 4.28 15.93 4.81
N HIS A 347 4.29 15.34 6.02
CA HIS A 347 3.07 14.75 6.59
C HIS A 347 1.97 15.81 6.77
N ARG A 348 2.30 16.98 7.32
CA ARG A 348 1.37 18.10 7.47
C ARG A 348 0.84 18.60 6.12
N ASN A 349 1.69 18.66 5.09
CA ASN A 349 1.27 18.99 3.73
C ASN A 349 0.31 17.95 3.16
N LYS A 350 0.51 16.66 3.50
CA LYS A 350 -0.34 15.55 3.06
C LYS A 350 -1.73 15.57 3.70
N THR A 351 -1.82 15.94 4.98
CA THR A 351 -3.08 16.00 5.74
C THR A 351 -3.77 17.37 5.68
N LYS A 352 -3.17 18.34 4.97
CA LYS A 352 -3.67 19.71 4.81
C LYS A 352 -5.08 19.72 4.20
N LYS A 353 -6.03 20.34 4.93
CA LYS A 353 -7.38 20.65 4.44
C LYS A 353 -7.48 22.11 4.01
N ILE A 354 -7.89 22.34 2.77
CA ILE A 354 -8.13 23.68 2.22
C ILE A 354 -9.62 23.97 2.29
N PRO A 355 -10.03 25.10 2.90
CA PRO A 355 -11.42 25.53 2.86
C PRO A 355 -11.91 25.67 1.42
N THR A 356 -13.08 25.09 1.12
CA THR A 356 -13.64 25.08 -0.24
C THR A 356 -13.80 26.50 -0.81
N SER A 357 -14.16 27.49 0.01
CA SER A 357 -14.24 28.89 -0.40
C SER A 357 -12.90 29.41 -0.94
N LYS A 358 -11.82 29.25 -0.16
CA LYS A 358 -10.46 29.65 -0.54
C LYS A 358 -9.97 28.92 -1.79
N LEU A 359 -10.26 27.61 -1.90
CA LEU A 359 -9.92 26.84 -3.09
C LEU A 359 -10.60 27.40 -4.34
N ASN A 360 -11.90 27.72 -4.27
CA ASN A 360 -12.63 28.27 -5.40
C ASN A 360 -12.16 29.68 -5.76
N GLU A 361 -11.96 30.56 -4.77
CA GLU A 361 -11.47 31.92 -4.98
C GLU A 361 -10.16 31.94 -5.79
N VAL A 362 -9.18 31.12 -5.37
CA VAL A 362 -7.87 31.07 -6.02
C VAL A 362 -7.94 30.32 -7.35
N MET A 363 -8.44 29.09 -7.34
CA MET A 363 -8.30 28.21 -8.50
C MET A 363 -9.24 28.55 -9.65
N LEU A 364 -10.44 29.07 -9.37
CA LEU A 364 -11.32 29.52 -10.46
C LEU A 364 -10.72 30.73 -11.17
N GLY A 365 -10.12 31.69 -10.45
CA GLY A 365 -9.41 32.81 -11.07
C GLY A 365 -8.22 32.37 -11.93
N VAL A 366 -7.45 31.37 -11.47
CA VAL A 366 -6.35 30.77 -12.26
C VAL A 366 -6.87 30.10 -13.55
N ILE A 367 -8.00 29.40 -13.46
CA ILE A 367 -8.62 28.72 -14.61
C ILE A 367 -9.26 29.72 -15.57
N GLU A 368 -9.84 30.81 -15.08
CA GLU A 368 -10.40 31.88 -15.94
C GLU A 368 -9.31 32.59 -16.75
N ASN A 369 -8.14 32.84 -16.15
CA ASN A 369 -7.00 33.43 -16.83
C ASN A 369 -6.38 32.52 -17.89
N TYR A 370 -6.42 31.20 -17.68
CA TYR A 370 -5.93 30.21 -18.63
C TYR A 370 -6.94 29.06 -18.77
N PRO A 371 -8.02 29.26 -19.56
CA PRO A 371 -9.11 28.31 -19.64
C PRO A 371 -8.72 27.01 -20.35
N PRO A 372 -9.42 25.90 -20.09
CA PRO A 372 -9.17 24.66 -20.81
C PRO A 372 -9.40 24.87 -22.33
N PRO A 373 -8.56 24.28 -23.20
CA PRO A 373 -8.71 24.43 -24.64
C PRO A 373 -10.10 24.04 -25.13
N ALA A 374 -10.70 24.86 -26.00
CA ALA A 374 -11.97 24.52 -26.63
C ALA A 374 -11.78 23.34 -27.59
N VAL A 375 -12.66 22.35 -27.50
CA VAL A 375 -12.63 21.16 -28.36
C VAL A 375 -13.93 21.13 -29.18
N LYS A 376 -13.82 21.04 -30.51
CA LYS A 376 -14.97 21.04 -31.44
C LYS A 376 -15.90 22.25 -31.25
N GLY A 377 -15.33 23.44 -31.02
CA GLY A 377 -16.09 24.68 -30.80
C GLY A 377 -16.85 24.75 -29.47
N LYS A 378 -16.70 23.76 -28.58
CA LYS A 378 -17.33 23.75 -27.26
C LYS A 378 -16.35 24.24 -26.20
N TYR A 379 -16.79 25.24 -25.44
CA TYR A 379 -16.03 25.79 -24.31
C TYR A 379 -16.27 24.99 -23.04
N ILE A 380 -15.19 24.66 -22.35
CA ILE A 380 -15.22 23.97 -21.07
C ILE A 380 -15.27 25.05 -19.97
N LYS A 381 -16.33 25.02 -19.17
CA LYS A 381 -16.52 25.93 -18.03
C LYS A 381 -16.42 25.14 -16.74
N VAL A 382 -15.41 25.44 -15.93
CA VAL A 382 -15.25 24.94 -14.57
C VAL A 382 -16.02 25.87 -13.64
N LYS A 383 -16.97 25.34 -12.87
CA LYS A 383 -17.88 26.13 -12.04
C LYS A 383 -17.56 26.09 -10.55
N TYR A 384 -16.88 25.02 -10.13
CA TYR A 384 -16.71 24.70 -8.73
C TYR A 384 -15.54 23.74 -8.57
N ALA A 385 -14.78 23.89 -7.49
CA ALA A 385 -13.73 22.99 -7.06
C ALA A 385 -13.93 22.60 -5.60
N THR A 386 -13.59 21.38 -5.23
CA THR A 386 -13.54 20.96 -3.82
C THR A 386 -12.39 20.01 -3.58
N GLN A 387 -11.84 20.02 -2.37
CA GLN A 387 -11.00 18.94 -1.89
C GLN A 387 -11.90 17.76 -1.49
N LEU A 388 -11.58 16.55 -1.92
CA LEU A 388 -12.27 15.32 -1.54
C LEU A 388 -11.63 14.73 -0.28
N PRO A 389 -12.40 14.07 0.60
CA PRO A 389 -11.85 13.35 1.74
C PRO A 389 -11.01 12.16 1.27
N GLY A 390 -9.87 11.92 1.92
CA GLY A 390 -9.05 10.73 1.74
C GLY A 390 -7.63 10.86 2.28
N LYS A 391 -6.84 9.80 2.09
CA LYS A 391 -5.48 9.67 2.67
C LYS A 391 -4.40 10.53 2.00
N ALA A 392 -4.72 11.15 0.86
CA ALA A 392 -3.84 12.09 0.15
C ALA A 392 -4.68 13.24 -0.43
N PRO A 393 -4.07 14.40 -0.74
CA PRO A 393 -4.80 15.54 -1.30
C PRO A 393 -5.41 15.22 -2.67
N MET A 394 -6.73 15.16 -2.70
CA MET A 394 -7.53 14.92 -3.90
C MET A 394 -8.43 16.13 -4.17
N PHE A 395 -8.44 16.60 -5.41
CA PHE A 395 -9.21 17.77 -5.84
C PHE A 395 -10.15 17.40 -6.98
N ALA A 396 -11.43 17.74 -6.84
CA ALA A 396 -12.43 17.58 -7.88
C ALA A 396 -12.85 18.96 -8.41
N PHE A 397 -12.67 19.17 -9.71
CA PHE A 397 -13.10 20.34 -10.46
C PHE A 397 -14.33 19.97 -11.29
N PHE A 398 -15.46 20.60 -11.01
CA PHE A 398 -16.73 20.33 -11.68
C PHE A 398 -16.90 21.23 -12.90
N CYS A 399 -17.08 20.62 -14.07
CA CYS A 399 -17.22 21.32 -15.33
C CYS A 399 -18.31 20.70 -16.22
N ASN A 400 -18.69 21.42 -17.27
CA ASN A 400 -19.73 20.98 -18.22
C ASN A 400 -19.28 19.83 -19.14
N LEU A 401 -18.00 19.74 -19.46
CA LEU A 401 -17.45 18.81 -20.46
C LEU A 401 -16.10 18.23 -20.00
N PRO A 402 -16.07 17.45 -18.90
CA PRO A 402 -14.83 16.88 -18.35
C PRO A 402 -14.08 15.97 -19.33
N GLN A 403 -14.82 15.28 -20.21
CA GLN A 403 -14.27 14.35 -21.21
C GLN A 403 -13.35 15.02 -22.24
N TYR A 404 -13.38 16.35 -22.35
CA TYR A 404 -12.52 17.10 -23.27
C TYR A 404 -11.26 17.68 -22.59
N ILE A 405 -11.10 17.46 -21.28
CA ILE A 405 -9.92 17.91 -20.55
C ILE A 405 -8.81 16.87 -20.70
N LYS A 406 -7.74 17.28 -21.37
CA LYS A 406 -6.55 16.44 -21.60
C LYS A 406 -5.55 16.57 -20.44
N ASP A 407 -4.68 15.56 -20.30
CA ASP A 407 -3.70 15.49 -19.22
C ASP A 407 -2.74 16.70 -19.12
N PRO A 408 -2.30 17.35 -20.21
CA PRO A 408 -1.50 18.58 -20.08
C PRO A 408 -2.21 19.68 -19.27
N TYR A 409 -3.52 19.82 -19.43
CA TYR A 409 -4.29 20.80 -18.66
C TYR A 409 -4.50 20.36 -17.20
N LYS A 410 -4.66 19.05 -16.95
CA LYS A 410 -4.68 18.51 -15.58
C LYS A 410 -3.36 18.81 -14.86
N ARG A 411 -2.21 18.59 -15.52
CA ARG A 411 -0.87 18.92 -15.00
C ARG A 411 -0.71 20.42 -14.73
N TYR A 412 -1.23 21.28 -15.62
CA TYR A 412 -1.26 22.72 -15.37
C TYR A 412 -2.01 23.07 -14.08
N VAL A 413 -3.21 22.51 -13.89
CA VAL A 413 -4.00 22.74 -12.67
C VAL A 413 -3.32 22.17 -11.43
N GLU A 414 -2.70 20.99 -11.53
CA GLU A 414 -1.87 20.42 -10.46
C GLU A 414 -0.72 21.36 -10.07
N ASN A 415 0.06 21.84 -11.04
CA ASN A 415 1.16 22.76 -10.77
C ASN A 415 0.66 24.05 -10.09
N LYS A 416 -0.50 24.56 -10.52
CA LYS A 416 -1.10 25.74 -9.89
C LYS A 416 -1.62 25.49 -8.48
N LEU A 417 -2.08 24.27 -8.17
CA LEU A 417 -2.39 23.89 -6.79
C LEU A 417 -1.13 23.90 -5.93
N ARG A 418 0.00 23.37 -6.44
CA ARG A 418 1.29 23.39 -5.74
C ARG A 418 1.78 24.82 -5.48
N ASP A 419 1.75 25.68 -6.50
CA ASP A 419 2.15 27.09 -6.41
C ASP A 419 1.39 27.86 -5.31
N ASN A 420 0.10 27.54 -5.08
CA ASN A 420 -0.78 28.34 -4.21
C ASN A 420 -0.99 27.77 -2.81
N PHE A 421 -0.79 26.46 -2.61
CA PHE A 421 -1.19 25.80 -1.36
C PHE A 421 -0.09 24.98 -0.68
N ASP A 422 1.10 24.91 -1.27
CA ASP A 422 2.25 24.11 -0.82
C ASP A 422 1.87 22.63 -0.57
N PHE A 423 2.19 21.80 -1.56
CA PHE A 423 2.07 20.35 -1.49
C PHE A 423 3.43 19.69 -1.71
N THR A 424 4.52 20.38 -1.34
CA THR A 424 5.87 19.85 -1.51
C THR A 424 6.02 18.52 -0.79
N GLY A 425 6.58 17.54 -1.51
CA GLY A 425 6.75 16.16 -1.07
C GLY A 425 5.48 15.30 -1.16
N VAL A 426 4.35 15.82 -1.66
CA VAL A 426 3.07 15.10 -1.67
C VAL A 426 2.54 14.90 -3.09
N PRO A 427 2.24 13.66 -3.51
CA PRO A 427 1.47 13.39 -4.71
C PRO A 427 0.03 13.92 -4.57
N ILE A 428 -0.42 14.77 -5.49
CA ILE A 428 -1.79 15.29 -5.50
C ILE A 428 -2.59 14.65 -6.65
N GLN A 429 -3.89 14.52 -6.48
CA GLN A 429 -4.77 14.00 -7.53
C GLN A 429 -5.76 15.06 -7.98
N VAL A 430 -5.85 15.28 -9.28
CA VAL A 430 -6.75 16.25 -9.90
C VAL A 430 -7.76 15.53 -10.79
N TYR A 431 -9.03 15.64 -10.43
CA TYR A 431 -10.15 15.08 -11.16
C TYR A 431 -10.99 16.18 -11.77
N PHE A 432 -11.45 15.96 -13.00
CA PHE A 432 -12.50 16.76 -13.59
C PHE A 432 -13.77 15.93 -13.71
N ARG A 433 -14.87 16.42 -13.17
CA ARG A 433 -16.15 15.70 -13.13
C ARG A 433 -17.26 16.52 -13.74
N GLN A 434 -18.26 15.83 -14.28
CA GLN A 434 -19.51 16.48 -14.66
C GLN A 434 -20.31 16.71 -13.38
N LYS A 435 -20.90 17.90 -13.26
CA LYS A 435 -21.81 18.18 -12.16
C LYS A 435 -23.09 17.37 -12.29
#